data_AF-A0A2E0WZA7-F1
#
_entry.id   AF-A0A2E0WZA7-F1
#
_cell.length_a   1.000
_cell.length_b   1.000
_cell.length_c   1.000
_cell.angle_alpha   90.00
_cell.angle_beta   90.00
_cell.angle_gamma   90.00
#
_symmetry.space_group_name_H-M   'P 1'
#
loop_
_entity.id
_entity.type
_entity.pdbx_description
1 polymer ?
#
loop_
_entity_poly.entity_id
_entity_poly.type
_entity_poly.pdbx_seq_one_letter_code
_entity_poly.pdbx_strand_id
1 'polypeptide(L)'
;MHTIESHWEDEENNRRVAYSVEYARNGEAIEIKGLTPKQVAFVCPESKQVKRTIGVWTDKGRDLLSHQLRTSGHVAELQEQIESGLAV
;
A
#
# COMPACT_ATOMS: atom_id res chain seq x y z
N MET A 1 -1.91 9.14 16.55
CA MET A 1 -1.92 8.87 15.11
C MET A 1 -0.70 8.02 14.81
N HIS A 2 -0.87 6.93 14.09
CA HIS A 2 0.21 5.99 13.79
C HIS A 2 0.45 5.95 12.28
N THR A 3 1.70 5.72 11.91
CA THR A 3 2.10 5.55 10.52
C THR A 3 2.90 4.27 10.39
N ILE A 4 2.54 3.43 9.43
CA ILE A 4 3.31 2.23 9.06
C ILE A 4 3.64 2.26 7.56
N GLU A 5 4.69 1.55 7.19
CA GLU A 5 5.01 1.28 5.79
C GLU A 5 4.48 -0.11 5.43
N SER A 6 3.90 -0.23 4.24
CA SER A 6 3.46 -1.51 3.71
C SER A 6 3.68 -1.56 2.19
N HIS A 7 3.45 -2.74 1.63
CA HIS A 7 3.52 -2.97 0.19
C HIS A 7 2.26 -3.68 -0.29
N TRP A 8 1.87 -3.32 -1.52
CA TRP A 8 0.77 -3.94 -2.24
C TRP A 8 1.32 -4.54 -3.52
N GLU A 9 1.12 -5.85 -3.69
CA GLU A 9 1.46 -6.57 -4.91
C GLU A 9 0.29 -6.46 -5.89
N ASP A 10 0.50 -5.70 -6.97
CA ASP A 10 -0.44 -5.53 -8.07
C ASP A 10 -0.02 -6.48 -9.20
N GLU A 11 -0.55 -7.70 -9.13
CA GLU A 11 -0.23 -8.77 -10.09
C GLU A 11 -0.71 -8.44 -11.51
N GLU A 12 -1.84 -7.74 -11.63
CA GLU A 12 -2.40 -7.32 -12.92
C GLU A 12 -1.41 -6.45 -13.70
N ASN A 13 -0.74 -5.54 -13.00
CA ASN A 13 0.23 -4.62 -13.59
C ASN A 13 1.69 -5.08 -13.40
N ASN A 14 1.92 -6.28 -12.85
CA ASN A 14 3.24 -6.82 -12.54
C ASN A 14 4.12 -5.82 -11.78
N ARG A 15 3.58 -5.24 -10.71
CA ARG A 15 4.27 -4.22 -9.93
C ARG A 15 3.98 -4.36 -8.44
N ARG A 16 4.89 -3.83 -7.64
CA ARG A 16 4.75 -3.69 -6.20
C ARG A 16 4.76 -2.24 -5.84
N VAL A 17 3.76 -1.79 -5.12
CA VAL A 17 3.63 -0.40 -4.68
C VAL A 17 3.98 -0.34 -3.21
N ALA A 18 5.02 0.41 -2.86
CA ALA A 18 5.34 0.74 -1.47
C ALA A 18 4.60 2.01 -1.07
N TYR A 19 3.92 1.98 0.07
CA TYR A 19 3.09 3.08 0.55
C TYR A 19 3.13 3.18 2.07
N SER A 20 2.92 4.40 2.57
CA SER A 20 2.68 4.61 4.00
C SER A 20 1.19 4.72 4.29
N VAL A 21 0.79 4.19 5.43
CA VAL A 21 -0.58 4.23 5.92
C VAL A 21 -0.62 5.02 7.20
N GLU A 22 -1.43 6.06 7.21
CA GLU A 22 -1.76 6.80 8.42
C GLU A 22 -3.07 6.29 8.97
N TYR A 23 -3.07 5.85 10.22
CA TYR A 23 -4.26 5.33 10.88
C TYR A 23 -4.42 5.85 12.30
N ALA A 24 -5.66 5.82 12.78
CA ALA A 24 -6.02 6.06 14.16
C ALA A 24 -6.65 4.78 14.72
N ARG A 25 -6.32 4.48 15.97
CA ARG A 25 -6.96 3.39 16.72
C ARG A 25 -8.01 4.00 17.64
N ASN A 26 -9.27 3.65 17.41
CA ASN A 26 -10.40 4.09 18.21
C ASN A 26 -10.97 2.88 18.96
N GLY A 27 -10.39 2.57 20.12
CA GLY A 27 -10.67 1.34 20.85
C GLY A 27 -10.09 0.11 20.13
N GLU A 28 -10.95 -0.82 19.72
CA GLU A 28 -10.56 -2.02 18.97
C GLU A 28 -10.54 -1.80 17.46
N ALA A 29 -11.21 -0.75 16.96
CA ALA A 29 -11.31 -0.48 15.53
C ALA A 29 -10.14 0.36 15.00
N ILE A 30 -9.65 0.03 13.80
CA ILE A 30 -8.62 0.79 13.07
C ILE A 30 -9.27 1.60 11.96
N GLU A 31 -9.05 2.91 12.01
CA GLU A 31 -9.51 3.84 10.99
C GLU A 31 -8.34 4.34 10.14
N ILE A 32 -8.32 3.98 8.85
CA ILE A 32 -7.33 4.48 7.89
C ILE A 32 -7.65 5.92 7.51
N LYS A 33 -6.77 6.84 7.87
CA LYS A 33 -6.89 8.27 7.60
C LYS A 33 -6.22 8.67 6.28
N GLY A 34 -5.09 8.06 5.96
CA GLY A 34 -4.28 8.44 4.80
C GLY A 34 -3.54 7.27 4.19
N LEU A 35 -3.38 7.31 2.86
CA LEU A 35 -2.56 6.39 2.08
C LEU A 35 -1.65 7.22 1.20
N THR A 36 -0.34 7.03 1.32
CA THR A 36 0.65 7.78 0.54
C THR A 36 1.57 6.81 -0.20
N PRO A 37 1.33 6.56 -1.50
CA PRO A 37 2.24 5.81 -2.36
C PRO A 37 3.58 6.55 -2.49
N LYS A 38 4.67 5.82 -2.31
CA LYS A 38 6.04 6.38 -2.34
C LYS A 38 6.86 5.85 -3.49
N GLN A 39 6.75 4.56 -3.78
CA GLN A 39 7.55 3.89 -4.81
C GLN A 39 6.75 2.81 -5.52
N VAL A 40 7.11 2.57 -6.78
CA VAL A 40 6.61 1.45 -7.57
C VAL A 40 7.81 0.67 -8.08
N ALA A 41 7.88 -0.61 -7.73
CA ALA A 41 8.82 -1.57 -8.28
C ALA A 41 8.12 -2.40 -9.36
N PHE A 42 8.63 -2.36 -10.59
CA PHE A 42 8.16 -3.22 -11.67
C PHE A 42 8.83 -4.58 -11.55
N VAL A 43 8.02 -5.63 -11.59
CA VAL A 43 8.44 -7.00 -11.31
C VAL A 43 8.33 -7.83 -12.59
N CYS A 44 9.30 -8.71 -12.82
CA CYS A 44 9.19 -9.71 -13.88
C CYS A 44 8.11 -10.74 -13.51
N PRO A 45 7.09 -10.99 -14.35
CA PRO A 45 6.03 -11.95 -14.03
C PRO A 45 6.56 -13.36 -13.76
N GLU A 46 7.57 -13.79 -14.53
CA GLU A 46 8.13 -15.14 -14.49
C GLU A 46 9.07 -15.34 -13.29
N SER A 47 10.10 -14.48 -13.17
CA SER A 47 11.15 -14.65 -12.16
C SER A 47 10.84 -13.98 -10.83
N LYS A 48 9.76 -13.19 -10.77
CA LYS A 48 9.39 -12.32 -9.63
C LYS A 48 10.50 -11.35 -9.19
N GLN A 49 11.51 -11.14 -10.03
CA GLN A 49 12.61 -10.20 -9.76
C GLN A 49 12.21 -8.77 -10.10
N VAL A 50 12.66 -7.83 -9.28
CA VAL A 50 12.48 -6.39 -9.54
C VAL A 50 13.36 -5.99 -10.73
N LYS A 51 12.73 -5.47 -11.78
CA LYS A 51 13.43 -4.93 -12.97
C LYS A 51 13.84 -3.48 -12.77
N ARG A 52 12.98 -2.68 -12.14
CA ARG A 52 13.18 -1.25 -11.91
C ARG A 52 12.29 -0.76 -10.79
N THR A 53 12.78 0.21 -10.03
CA THR A 53 11.98 0.97 -9.06
C THR A 53 11.93 2.45 -9.45
N ILE A 54 10.76 3.05 -9.32
CA ILE A 54 10.54 4.49 -9.51
C ILE A 54 9.87 5.10 -8.28
N GLY A 55 10.18 6.36 -7.98
CA GLY A 55 9.48 7.11 -6.94
C GLY A 55 8.18 7.73 -7.47
N VAL A 56 7.21 7.88 -6.57
CA VAL A 56 5.92 8.52 -6.84
C VAL A 56 5.93 9.94 -6.28
N TRP A 57 6.25 10.89 -7.15
CA TRP A 57 6.48 12.29 -6.77
C TRP A 57 5.35 13.23 -7.15
N THR A 58 4.48 12.83 -8.07
CA THR A 58 3.39 13.68 -8.57
C THR A 58 2.11 13.39 -7.81
N ASP A 59 1.33 14.44 -7.56
CA ASP A 59 0.03 14.32 -6.88
C ASP A 59 -0.90 13.38 -7.65
N LYS A 60 -1.00 13.56 -8.97
CA LYS A 60 -1.80 12.67 -9.83
C LYS A 60 -1.36 11.20 -9.75
N GLY A 61 -0.06 10.94 -9.62
CA GLY A 61 0.46 9.58 -9.46
C GLY A 61 0.07 8.98 -8.11
N ARG A 62 0.13 9.79 -7.04
CA ARG A 62 -0.31 9.39 -5.70
C ARG A 62 -1.81 9.13 -5.67
N ASP A 63 -2.61 10.02 -6.24
CA ASP A 63 -4.07 9.90 -6.29
C ASP A 63 -4.50 8.63 -7.03
N LEU A 64 -3.89 8.39 -8.21
CA LEU A 64 -4.17 7.21 -9.01
C LEU A 64 -3.87 5.93 -8.23
N LEU A 65 -2.67 5.82 -7.67
CA LEU A 65 -2.23 4.62 -6.96
C LEU A 65 -3.02 4.42 -5.65
N SER A 66 -3.32 5.49 -4.92
CA SER A 66 -4.16 5.44 -3.72
C SER A 66 -5.58 4.98 -4.06
N HIS A 67 -6.14 5.43 -5.19
CA HIS A 67 -7.44 4.97 -5.65
C HIS A 67 -7.40 3.47 -5.99
N GLN A 68 -6.42 3.03 -6.80
CA GLN A 68 -6.26 1.63 -7.18
C GLN A 68 -6.06 0.70 -5.97
N LEU A 69 -5.23 1.13 -5.01
CA LEU A 69 -5.01 0.43 -3.76
C LEU A 69 -6.30 0.26 -2.95
N ARG A 70 -7.13 1.32 -2.84
CA ARG A 70 -8.43 1.25 -2.16
C ARG A 70 -9.41 0.32 -2.87
N THR A 71 -9.45 0.36 -4.20
CA THR A 71 -10.36 -0.49 -4.98
C THR A 71 -9.93 -1.96 -5.05
N SER A 72 -8.66 -2.25 -4.77
CA SER A 72 -8.12 -3.63 -4.78
C SER A 72 -8.58 -4.50 -3.61
N GLY A 73 -9.15 -3.91 -2.55
CA GLY A 73 -9.49 -4.62 -1.30
C GLY A 73 -8.33 -4.75 -0.32
N HIS A 74 -7.08 -4.55 -0.76
CA HIS A 74 -5.87 -4.67 0.05
C HIS A 74 -5.85 -3.75 1.30
N VAL A 75 -6.55 -2.62 1.25
CA VAL A 75 -6.67 -1.73 2.42
C VAL A 75 -7.47 -2.37 3.56
N ALA A 76 -8.52 -3.13 3.23
CA ALA A 76 -9.33 -3.82 4.24
C ALA A 76 -8.52 -4.96 4.89
N GLU A 77 -7.80 -5.74 4.08
CA GLU A 77 -6.89 -6.78 4.58
C GLU A 77 -5.82 -6.21 5.51
N LEU A 78 -5.24 -5.05 5.16
CA LEU A 78 -4.28 -4.36 6.02
C LEU A 78 -4.93 -3.91 7.34
N GLN A 79 -6.17 -3.42 7.33
CA GLN A 79 -6.87 -3.05 8.57
C GLN A 79 -6.99 -4.26 9.50
N GLU A 80 -7.43 -5.41 8.99
CA GLU A 80 -7.53 -6.65 9.78
C GLU A 80 -6.16 -7.10 10.33
N GLN A 81 -5.09 -6.96 9.55
CA GLN A 81 -3.72 -7.27 10.00
C GLN A 81 -3.26 -6.35 11.14
N ILE A 82 -3.60 -5.06 11.08
CA ILE A 82 -3.27 -4.11 12.15
C ILE A 82 -4.12 -4.40 13.40
N GLU A 83 -5.41 -4.69 13.24
CA GLU A 83 -6.33 -5.02 14.33
C GLU A 83 -5.92 -6.28 15.09
N SER A 84 -5.50 -7.31 14.35
CA SER A 84 -4.99 -8.57 14.90
C SER A 84 -3.58 -8.48 15.50
N GLY A 85 -2.90 -7.33 15.35
CA GLY A 85 -1.52 -7.13 15.82
C GLY A 85 -0.46 -7.90 15.02
N LEU A 86 -0.81 -8.36 13.82
CA LEU A 86 0.08 -9.08 12.91
C LEU A 86 0.88 -8.15 11.98
N ALA A 87 0.50 -6.87 11.90
CA ALA A 87 1.30 -5.85 11.21
C ALA A 87 2.48 -5.41 12.10
N VAL A 88 3.67 -5.96 11.84
CA VAL A 88 4.98 -5.51 12.39
C VAL A 88 5.90 -5.15 11.23
#